data_AF-A0A1G3A9L6-F1
#
_entry.id   AF-A0A1G3A9L6-F1
#
_cell.length_a   1.000
_cell.length_b   1.000
_cell.length_c   1.000
_cell.angle_alpha   90.00
_cell.angle_beta   90.00
_cell.angle_gamma   90.00
#
_symmetry.space_group_name_H-M   'P 1'
#
loop_
_entity.id
_entity.type
_entity.pdbx_description
1 polymer ?
#
loop_
_entity_poly.entity_id
_entity_poly.type
_entity_poly.pdbx_seq_one_letter_code
_entity_poly.pdbx_strand_id
1 'polypeptide(L)'
;MHKNRERRTGLIWGALIAAAGTLVVLLPGRAWGQAGAQPLPEFATVRALVLRALVALPERQPGDIIARSEVEPIFDQLRLMGWAVHERKHILHQTPGDTDFVLQQLRTDPGRRFMRRIAKYPSAYDRLCRLAALPGGRRLVVDLIQEPGGDRFIEYLTKSKGGKNLTQMLKDIPNAANFDQPTGKLFTAEQLIDQLQASYAAEQKRRDSSD
;
A
#
# COMPACT_ATOMS: atom_id res chain seq x y z
N MET A 1 22.53 43.46 70.16
CA MET A 1 21.18 43.19 70.71
C MET A 1 20.80 41.79 70.30
N HIS A 2 20.83 40.84 71.26
CA HIS A 2 19.64 40.11 71.74
C HIS A 2 18.92 39.31 70.66
N LYS A 3 18.57 38.03 70.80
CA LYS A 3 18.77 36.97 71.81
C LYS A 3 17.95 35.80 71.23
N ASN A 4 18.40 34.56 71.41
CA ASN A 4 17.54 33.40 71.74
C ASN A 4 16.46 32.96 70.72
N ARG A 5 16.04 31.69 70.62
CA ARG A 5 16.03 30.60 71.59
C ARG A 5 15.71 29.31 70.83
N GLU A 6 16.51 28.26 71.01
CA GLU A 6 16.15 27.01 71.75
C GLU A 6 15.25 26.04 70.97
N ARG A 7 15.79 24.88 70.56
CA ARG A 7 15.93 23.60 71.30
C ARG A 7 14.64 22.80 71.38
N ARG A 8 14.72 21.52 70.99
CA ARG A 8 14.36 20.33 71.79
C ARG A 8 14.60 19.07 70.93
N THR A 9 15.68 18.32 71.17
CA THR A 9 15.83 17.19 72.12
C THR A 9 14.89 16.01 71.85
N GLY A 10 15.47 14.88 71.42
CA GLY A 10 15.36 13.58 72.13
C GLY A 10 14.42 12.64 71.37
N LEU A 11 14.55 11.32 71.38
CA LEU A 11 15.37 10.41 72.15
C LEU A 11 15.40 9.05 71.39
N ILE A 12 16.37 8.22 71.74
CA ILE A 12 16.72 6.90 71.22
C ILE A 12 15.69 5.82 71.68
N TRP A 13 15.95 4.57 71.29
CA TRP A 13 15.34 3.26 71.63
C TRP A 13 14.34 2.78 70.56
N GLY A 14 14.42 1.60 69.96
CA GLY A 14 15.28 0.43 70.13
C GLY A 14 14.52 -0.77 69.55
N ALA A 15 15.25 -1.66 68.86
CA ALA A 15 14.93 -3.06 68.52
C ALA A 15 13.60 -3.41 67.80
N LEU A 16 13.72 -4.10 66.66
CA LEU A 16 13.21 -5.48 66.53
C LEU A 16 13.72 -6.14 65.23
N ILE A 17 14.32 -7.31 65.41
CA ILE A 17 14.71 -8.26 64.38
C ILE A 17 13.43 -8.92 63.84
N ALA A 18 13.27 -8.95 62.51
CA ALA A 18 12.39 -9.91 61.85
C ALA A 18 13.08 -10.41 60.59
N ALA A 19 13.59 -11.63 60.67
CA ALA A 19 14.02 -12.41 59.53
C ALA A 19 12.81 -12.68 58.63
N ALA A 20 12.89 -12.32 57.35
CA ALA A 20 11.98 -12.79 56.32
C ALA A 20 12.81 -13.19 55.11
N GLY A 21 13.01 -14.50 54.95
CA GLY A 21 13.66 -15.10 53.80
C GLY A 21 12.97 -14.66 52.52
N THR A 22 13.73 -14.05 51.62
CA THR A 22 13.23 -13.77 50.28
C THR A 22 13.46 -15.02 49.43
N LEU A 23 12.34 -15.64 49.09
CA LEU A 23 12.18 -16.75 48.17
C LEU A 23 12.84 -16.41 46.82
N VAL A 24 13.98 -17.02 46.50
CA VAL A 24 14.51 -17.02 45.13
C VAL A 24 13.63 -17.97 44.32
N VAL A 25 12.65 -17.41 43.62
CA VAL A 25 11.89 -18.15 42.61
C VAL A 25 12.85 -18.40 41.44
N LEU A 26 13.45 -19.59 41.39
CA LEU A 26 13.97 -20.15 40.15
C LEU A 26 12.81 -20.27 39.17
N LEU A 27 12.65 -19.28 38.30
CA LEU A 27 11.84 -19.45 37.10
C LEU A 27 12.56 -20.48 36.22
N PRO A 28 11.94 -21.63 35.90
CA PRO A 28 12.53 -22.55 34.96
C PRO A 28 12.72 -21.81 33.65
N GLY A 29 13.95 -21.92 33.11
CA GLY A 29 14.32 -21.31 31.84
C GLY A 29 13.23 -21.58 30.81
N ARG A 30 12.68 -20.52 30.26
CA ARG A 30 11.92 -20.61 29.01
C ARG A 30 12.88 -21.23 28.01
N ALA A 31 12.70 -22.53 27.79
CA ALA A 31 13.12 -23.20 26.58
C ALA A 31 12.79 -22.25 25.43
N TRP A 32 13.79 -21.97 24.60
CA TRP A 32 13.57 -21.30 23.33
C TRP A 32 12.72 -22.24 22.51
N GLY A 33 11.41 -22.15 22.72
CA GLY A 33 10.40 -22.84 21.97
C GLY A 33 10.67 -22.51 20.51
N GLN A 34 10.71 -23.57 19.72
CA GLN A 34 10.72 -23.53 18.28
C GLN A 34 9.94 -22.30 17.81
N ALA A 35 10.55 -21.48 16.96
CA ALA A 35 9.87 -20.38 16.29
C ALA A 35 8.75 -20.97 15.43
N GLY A 36 7.62 -21.29 16.06
CA GLY A 36 6.39 -21.67 15.40
C GLY A 36 6.07 -20.55 14.44
N ALA A 37 5.80 -20.93 13.19
CA ALA A 37 5.47 -19.97 12.15
C ALA A 37 4.42 -19.01 12.70
N GLN A 38 4.74 -17.71 12.76
CA GLN A 38 3.80 -16.72 13.27
C GLN A 38 2.48 -16.86 12.50
N PRO A 39 1.33 -16.81 13.20
CA PRO A 39 0.04 -16.91 12.54
C PRO A 39 -0.07 -15.80 11.49
N LEU A 40 -0.75 -16.13 10.39
CA LEU A 40 -1.01 -15.16 9.33
C LEU A 40 -1.86 -14.02 9.92
N PRO A 41 -1.52 -12.74 9.67
CA PRO A 41 -2.30 -11.62 10.20
C PRO A 41 -3.69 -11.60 9.57
N GLU A 42 -4.72 -11.21 10.31
CA GLU A 42 -6.06 -11.10 9.72
C GLU A 42 -6.08 -10.20 8.49
N PHE A 43 -6.78 -10.63 7.44
CA PHE A 43 -6.82 -9.87 6.19
C PHE A 43 -7.43 -8.46 6.37
N ALA A 44 -8.32 -8.28 7.35
CA ALA A 44 -8.81 -6.95 7.71
C ALA A 44 -7.68 -6.01 8.17
N THR A 45 -6.69 -6.52 8.92
CA THR A 45 -5.51 -5.76 9.33
C THR A 45 -4.60 -5.44 8.14
N VAL A 46 -4.42 -6.41 7.23
CA VAL A 46 -3.70 -6.20 5.96
C VAL A 46 -4.36 -5.07 5.15
N ARG A 47 -5.68 -5.12 4.97
CA ARG A 47 -6.43 -4.09 4.24
C ARG A 47 -6.27 -2.71 4.88
N ALA A 48 -6.42 -2.64 6.20
CA ALA A 48 -6.26 -1.39 6.95
C ALA A 48 -4.84 -0.81 6.79
N LEU A 49 -3.81 -1.65 6.78
CA LEU A 49 -2.43 -1.27 6.53
C LEU A 49 -2.26 -0.59 5.17
N VAL A 50 -2.78 -1.23 4.10
CA VAL A 50 -2.69 -0.71 2.73
C VAL A 50 -3.42 0.62 2.59
N LEU A 51 -4.66 0.70 3.09
CA LEU A 51 -5.44 1.95 3.04
C LEU A 51 -4.77 3.08 3.82
N ARG A 52 -4.21 2.79 5.00
CA ARG A 52 -3.46 3.78 5.77
C ARG A 52 -2.22 4.28 5.01
N ALA A 53 -1.48 3.37 4.39
CA ALA A 53 -0.25 3.72 3.68
C ALA A 53 -0.52 4.50 2.38
N LEU A 54 -1.58 4.15 1.64
CA LEU A 54 -1.78 4.62 0.26
C LEU A 54 -2.92 5.63 0.09
N VAL A 55 -3.85 5.72 1.04
CA VAL A 55 -5.06 6.57 0.92
C VAL A 55 -5.14 7.61 2.02
N ALA A 56 -4.70 7.32 3.24
CA ALA A 56 -4.81 8.24 4.39
C ALA A 56 -3.80 9.42 4.38
N LEU A 57 -3.18 9.71 3.24
CA LEU A 57 -2.27 10.85 3.07
C LEU A 57 -3.07 12.11 2.68
N PRO A 58 -2.75 13.31 3.18
CA PRO A 58 -3.57 14.52 2.99
C PRO A 58 -3.88 14.89 1.54
N GLU A 59 -2.99 14.55 0.60
CA GLU A 59 -3.14 14.90 -0.82
C GLU A 59 -3.79 13.79 -1.66
N ARG A 60 -4.17 12.66 -1.05
CA ARG A 60 -4.65 11.46 -1.74
C ARG A 60 -6.15 11.23 -1.63
N GLN A 61 -6.66 10.54 -2.64
CA GLN A 61 -8.05 10.09 -2.71
C GLN A 61 -8.15 8.63 -3.16
N PRO A 62 -9.26 7.95 -2.83
CA PRO A 62 -9.57 6.65 -3.40
C PRO A 62 -9.54 6.70 -4.94
N GLY A 63 -8.87 5.72 -5.54
CA GLY A 63 -8.70 5.66 -6.99
C GLY A 63 -7.45 6.37 -7.52
N ASP A 64 -6.71 7.10 -6.68
CA ASP A 64 -5.43 7.68 -7.09
C ASP A 64 -4.41 6.60 -7.47
N ILE A 65 -3.55 6.94 -8.43
CA ILE A 65 -2.51 6.05 -8.92
C ILE A 65 -1.38 5.88 -7.88
N ILE A 66 -0.97 4.64 -7.66
CA ILE A 66 0.09 4.26 -6.72
C ILE A 66 1.43 4.07 -7.45
N ALA A 67 2.54 4.29 -6.74
CA ALA A 67 3.88 3.99 -7.25
C ALA A 67 4.52 2.81 -6.50
N ARG A 68 5.49 2.17 -7.17
CA ARG A 68 6.25 1.05 -6.61
C ARG A 68 6.92 1.41 -5.28
N SER A 69 7.55 2.58 -5.17
CA SER A 69 8.19 3.06 -3.94
C SER A 69 7.24 3.15 -2.73
N GLU A 70 5.94 3.29 -2.97
CA GLU A 70 4.91 3.39 -1.92
C GLU A 70 4.40 2.02 -1.50
N VAL A 71 4.45 1.06 -2.42
CA VAL A 71 4.02 -0.31 -2.20
C VAL A 71 5.12 -1.13 -1.52
N GLU A 72 6.40 -0.87 -1.84
CA GLU A 72 7.54 -1.59 -1.27
C GLU A 72 7.55 -1.67 0.27
N PRO A 73 7.39 -0.56 1.02
CA PRO A 73 7.42 -0.58 2.48
C PRO A 73 6.26 -1.38 3.11
N ILE A 74 5.13 -1.53 2.39
CA ILE A 74 3.99 -2.31 2.88
C ILE A 74 4.40 -3.78 3.03
N PHE A 75 5.16 -4.34 2.08
CA PHE A 75 5.63 -5.71 2.16
C PHE A 75 6.56 -5.97 3.35
N ASP A 76 7.37 -4.98 3.72
CA ASP A 76 8.24 -5.10 4.89
C ASP A 76 7.42 -5.09 6.19
N GLN A 77 6.35 -4.30 6.24
CA GLN A 77 5.39 -4.31 7.36
C GLN A 77 4.62 -5.64 7.44
N LEU A 78 4.15 -6.19 6.31
CA LEU A 78 3.49 -7.50 6.29
C LEU A 78 4.41 -8.62 6.78
N ARG A 79 5.70 -8.57 6.41
CA ARG A 79 6.70 -9.53 6.89
C ARG A 79 6.88 -9.45 8.40
N LEU A 80 6.90 -8.25 8.97
CA LEU A 80 6.96 -8.05 10.43
C LEU A 80 5.70 -8.55 11.15
N MET A 81 4.57 -8.62 10.45
CA MET A 81 3.29 -9.17 10.95
C MET A 81 3.17 -10.68 10.74
N GLY A 82 4.23 -11.38 10.34
CA GLY A 82 4.22 -12.84 10.15
C GLY A 82 3.83 -13.31 8.74
N TRP A 83 3.68 -12.40 7.77
CA TRP A 83 3.38 -12.75 6.39
C TRP A 83 4.44 -12.28 5.39
N ALA A 84 5.29 -13.21 4.98
CA ALA A 84 6.17 -13.01 3.83
C ALA A 84 5.42 -13.32 2.52
N VAL A 85 4.92 -12.28 1.85
CA VAL A 85 4.17 -12.44 0.58
C VAL A 85 5.08 -13.06 -0.50
N HIS A 86 4.74 -14.27 -0.95
CA HIS A 86 5.54 -15.01 -1.92
C HIS A 86 5.63 -14.29 -3.27
N GLU A 87 4.52 -13.70 -3.72
CA GLU A 87 4.42 -13.00 -5.00
C GLU A 87 4.95 -11.56 -4.96
N ARG A 88 5.61 -11.11 -3.87
CA ARG A 88 6.12 -9.73 -3.71
C ARG A 88 6.76 -9.18 -4.99
N LYS A 89 7.70 -9.93 -5.59
CA LYS A 89 8.42 -9.49 -6.80
C LYS A 89 7.48 -9.27 -7.98
N HIS A 90 6.50 -10.16 -8.15
CA HIS A 90 5.52 -10.07 -9.24
C HIS A 90 4.60 -8.86 -9.05
N ILE A 91 4.06 -8.68 -7.84
CA ILE A 91 3.18 -7.55 -7.51
C ILE A 91 3.91 -6.21 -7.74
N LEU A 92 5.15 -6.08 -7.25
CA LEU A 92 5.96 -4.88 -7.46
C LEU A 92 6.27 -4.60 -8.94
N HIS A 93 6.44 -5.65 -9.74
CA HIS A 93 6.63 -5.52 -11.19
C HIS A 93 5.36 -5.01 -11.89
N GLN A 94 4.18 -5.40 -11.40
CA GLN A 94 2.89 -4.90 -11.90
C GLN A 94 2.59 -3.47 -11.44
N THR A 95 3.17 -3.01 -10.33
CA THR A 95 3.02 -1.61 -9.90
C THR A 95 3.81 -0.65 -10.80
N PRO A 96 3.24 0.50 -11.22
CA PRO A 96 3.97 1.54 -11.94
C PRO A 96 5.25 1.95 -11.19
N GLY A 97 6.38 1.98 -11.90
CA GLY A 97 7.62 2.53 -11.34
C GLY A 97 7.56 4.05 -11.22
N ASP A 98 8.35 4.62 -10.33
CA ASP A 98 8.35 6.07 -10.04
C ASP A 98 8.69 6.97 -11.24
N THR A 99 9.36 6.41 -12.25
CA THR A 99 9.71 7.07 -13.52
C THR A 99 8.74 6.74 -14.65
N ASP A 100 7.64 6.03 -14.38
CA ASP A 100 6.60 5.77 -15.38
C ASP A 100 6.00 7.09 -15.86
N PHE A 101 5.99 7.28 -17.17
CA PHE A 101 5.54 8.53 -17.78
C PHE A 101 4.11 8.90 -17.35
N VAL A 102 3.18 7.94 -17.38
CA VAL A 102 1.77 8.22 -17.06
C VAL A 102 1.62 8.57 -15.59
N LEU A 103 2.31 7.84 -14.72
CA LEU A 103 2.37 8.15 -13.28
C LEU A 103 2.87 9.59 -13.05
N GLN A 104 3.96 9.98 -13.68
CA GLN A 104 4.53 11.33 -13.54
C GLN A 104 3.55 12.42 -14.00
N GLN A 105 2.86 12.22 -15.12
CA GLN A 105 1.87 13.20 -15.59
C GLN A 105 0.67 13.30 -14.63
N LEU A 106 0.17 12.17 -14.12
CA LEU A 106 -0.97 12.13 -13.20
C LEU A 106 -0.65 12.70 -11.81
N ARG A 107 0.62 12.76 -11.41
CA ARG A 107 1.04 13.33 -10.12
C ARG A 107 1.16 14.85 -10.11
N THR A 108 1.05 15.50 -11.26
CA THR A 108 0.95 16.96 -11.34
C THR A 108 -0.42 17.45 -10.84
N ASP A 109 -0.56 18.74 -10.53
CA ASP A 109 -1.87 19.32 -10.16
C ASP A 109 -2.96 19.13 -11.22
N PRO A 110 -2.72 19.43 -12.52
CA PRO A 110 -3.66 19.09 -13.59
C PRO A 110 -3.93 17.59 -13.67
N GLY A 111 -2.87 16.77 -13.54
CA GLY A 111 -2.95 15.31 -13.52
C GLY A 111 -3.88 14.76 -12.46
N ARG A 112 -3.77 15.23 -11.22
CA ARG A 112 -4.64 14.83 -10.11
C ARG A 112 -6.09 15.21 -10.34
N ARG A 113 -6.35 16.41 -10.88
CA ARG A 113 -7.71 16.80 -11.26
C ARG A 113 -8.27 15.93 -12.37
N PHE A 114 -7.45 15.60 -13.39
CA PHE A 114 -7.84 14.71 -14.48
C PHE A 114 -8.14 13.30 -13.96
N MET A 115 -7.25 12.76 -13.12
CA MET A 115 -7.38 11.47 -12.46
C MET A 115 -8.72 11.32 -11.73
N ARG A 116 -9.10 12.31 -10.92
CA ARG A 116 -10.40 12.33 -10.22
C ARG A 116 -11.61 12.25 -11.15
N ARG A 117 -11.52 12.83 -12.36
CA ARG A 117 -12.61 12.75 -13.35
C ARG A 117 -12.70 11.37 -14.00
N ILE A 118 -11.56 10.71 -14.23
CA ILE A 118 -11.50 9.42 -14.93
C ILE A 118 -11.56 8.20 -14.01
N ALA A 119 -11.36 8.35 -12.70
CA ALA A 119 -11.32 7.24 -11.73
C ALA A 119 -12.60 6.39 -11.71
N LYS A 120 -13.74 6.96 -12.12
CA LYS A 120 -15.03 6.27 -12.23
C LYS A 120 -15.14 5.35 -13.46
N TYR A 121 -14.23 5.46 -14.43
CA TYR A 121 -14.27 4.68 -15.64
C TYR A 121 -13.41 3.41 -15.51
N PRO A 122 -13.96 2.22 -15.80
CA PRO A 122 -13.20 0.98 -15.72
C PRO A 122 -12.04 1.03 -16.73
N SER A 123 -10.87 0.56 -16.31
CA SER A 123 -9.67 0.47 -17.15
C SER A 123 -9.17 1.82 -17.70
N ALA A 124 -9.55 2.94 -17.08
CA ALA A 124 -9.12 4.28 -17.51
C ALA A 124 -7.59 4.41 -17.57
N TYR A 125 -6.89 3.92 -16.54
CA TYR A 125 -5.43 3.93 -16.48
C TYR A 125 -4.80 3.02 -17.53
N ASP A 126 -5.38 1.84 -17.77
CA ASP A 126 -4.94 0.97 -18.86
C ASP A 126 -5.01 1.69 -20.20
N ARG A 127 -6.14 2.35 -20.50
CA ARG A 127 -6.31 3.13 -21.74
C ARG A 127 -5.29 4.27 -21.83
N LEU A 128 -5.00 4.95 -20.73
CA LEU A 128 -4.01 6.03 -20.71
C LEU A 128 -2.59 5.51 -20.98
N CYS A 129 -2.21 4.37 -20.41
CA CYS A 129 -0.94 3.71 -20.71
C CYS A 129 -0.86 3.20 -22.15
N ARG A 130 -1.95 2.63 -22.68
CA ARG A 130 -2.02 2.18 -24.08
C ARG A 130 -1.89 3.36 -25.05
N LEU A 131 -2.57 4.48 -24.77
CA LEU A 131 -2.41 5.72 -25.51
C LEU A 131 -0.97 6.21 -25.47
N ALA A 132 -0.34 6.28 -24.29
CA ALA A 132 1.05 6.73 -24.15
C ALA A 132 2.07 5.89 -24.95
N ALA A 133 1.76 4.64 -25.26
CA ALA A 133 2.61 3.72 -26.02
C ALA A 133 2.50 3.86 -27.55
N LEU A 134 1.47 4.56 -28.05
CA LEU A 134 1.31 4.83 -29.47
C LEU A 134 2.32 5.87 -29.97
N PRO A 135 2.64 5.89 -31.28
CA PRO A 135 3.37 7.00 -31.90
C PRO A 135 2.65 8.34 -31.62
N GLY A 136 3.37 9.31 -31.05
CA GLY A 136 2.79 10.60 -30.62
C GLY A 136 1.91 10.53 -29.36
N GLY A 137 1.69 9.34 -28.81
CA GLY A 137 0.76 9.08 -27.72
C GLY A 137 1.07 9.79 -26.41
N ARG A 138 2.36 9.97 -26.08
CA ARG A 138 2.77 10.76 -24.91
C ARG A 138 2.29 12.21 -24.98
N ARG A 139 2.39 12.83 -26.16
CA ARG A 139 1.90 14.20 -26.37
C ARG A 139 0.39 14.26 -26.19
N LEU A 140 -0.34 13.33 -26.80
CA LEU A 140 -1.78 13.20 -26.63
C LEU A 140 -2.18 13.05 -25.15
N VAL A 141 -1.47 12.24 -24.36
CA VAL A 141 -1.73 12.11 -22.92
C VAL A 141 -1.55 13.43 -22.18
N VAL A 142 -0.50 14.20 -22.50
CA VAL A 142 -0.28 15.53 -21.91
C VAL A 142 -1.45 16.45 -22.28
N ASP A 143 -1.84 16.49 -23.55
CA ASP A 143 -2.93 17.34 -24.04
C ASP A 143 -4.27 16.96 -23.36
N LEU A 144 -4.60 15.66 -23.25
CA LEU A 144 -5.80 15.19 -22.55
C LEU A 144 -5.84 15.60 -21.06
N ILE A 145 -4.69 15.63 -20.39
CA ILE A 145 -4.59 16.03 -18.98
C ILE A 145 -4.79 17.55 -18.83
N GLN A 146 -4.26 18.33 -19.77
CA GLN A 146 -4.25 19.79 -19.71
C GLN A 146 -5.54 20.42 -20.25
N GLU A 147 -6.16 19.82 -21.26
CA GLU A 147 -7.28 20.41 -21.97
C GLU A 147 -8.64 20.13 -21.31
N PRO A 148 -9.58 21.10 -21.34
CA PRO A 148 -10.95 20.88 -20.94
C PRO A 148 -11.60 19.74 -21.76
N GLY A 149 -12.16 18.75 -21.06
CA GLY A 149 -12.90 17.65 -21.69
C GLY A 149 -12.06 16.45 -22.12
N GLY A 150 -10.75 16.40 -21.83
CA GLY A 150 -9.94 15.21 -22.10
C GLY A 150 -10.45 13.93 -21.42
N ASP A 151 -11.17 14.05 -20.29
CA ASP A 151 -11.83 12.93 -19.63
C ASP A 151 -12.97 12.30 -20.45
N ARG A 152 -13.62 13.07 -21.34
CA ARG A 152 -14.64 12.56 -22.26
C ARG A 152 -14.04 11.61 -23.29
N PHE A 153 -12.78 11.82 -23.68
CA PHE A 153 -12.09 10.90 -24.57
C PHE A 153 -11.84 9.56 -23.87
N ILE A 154 -11.39 9.58 -22.62
CA ILE A 154 -11.24 8.35 -21.81
C ILE A 154 -12.59 7.67 -21.59
N GLU A 155 -13.67 8.42 -21.35
CA GLU A 155 -15.02 7.87 -21.29
C GLU A 155 -15.40 7.16 -22.59
N TYR A 156 -15.19 7.81 -23.74
CA TYR A 156 -15.47 7.21 -25.05
C TYR A 156 -14.70 5.91 -25.24
N LEU A 157 -13.41 5.88 -24.91
CA LEU A 157 -12.55 4.70 -25.04
C LEU A 157 -12.95 3.54 -24.12
N THR A 158 -13.53 3.83 -22.96
CA THR A 158 -13.89 2.82 -21.96
C THR A 158 -15.32 2.30 -22.14
N LYS A 159 -16.26 3.16 -22.57
CA LYS A 159 -17.69 2.81 -22.61
C LYS A 159 -18.25 2.52 -24.00
N SER A 160 -17.76 3.18 -25.04
CA SER A 160 -18.41 3.11 -26.36
C SER A 160 -18.04 1.83 -27.14
N LYS A 161 -18.93 1.39 -28.03
CA LYS A 161 -18.63 0.28 -28.97
C LYS A 161 -17.45 0.63 -29.89
N GLY A 162 -17.37 1.87 -30.34
CA GLY A 162 -16.24 2.36 -31.17
C GLY A 162 -14.91 2.33 -30.42
N GLY A 163 -14.89 2.77 -29.16
CA GLY A 163 -13.72 2.69 -28.29
C GLY A 163 -13.26 1.26 -28.01
N LYS A 164 -14.20 0.31 -27.87
CA LYS A 164 -13.89 -1.12 -27.72
C LYS A 164 -13.32 -1.73 -28.99
N ASN A 165 -13.74 -1.25 -30.17
CA ASN A 165 -13.26 -1.74 -31.46
C ASN A 165 -12.02 -0.98 -31.98
N LEU A 166 -11.44 -0.08 -31.18
CA LEU A 166 -10.34 0.77 -31.63
C LEU A 166 -9.09 -0.04 -31.98
N THR A 167 -8.86 -1.18 -31.32
CA THR A 167 -7.77 -2.11 -31.68
C THR A 167 -7.83 -2.51 -33.17
N GLN A 168 -9.02 -2.78 -33.70
CA GLN A 168 -9.18 -3.14 -35.12
C GLN A 168 -8.87 -1.97 -36.06
N MET A 169 -9.21 -0.75 -35.64
CA MET A 169 -8.94 0.47 -36.41
C MET A 169 -7.45 0.86 -36.39
N LEU A 170 -6.74 0.50 -35.32
CA LEU A 170 -5.33 0.81 -35.14
C LEU A 170 -4.41 -0.37 -35.48
N LYS A 171 -4.93 -1.45 -36.09
CA LYS A 171 -4.19 -2.71 -36.30
C LYS A 171 -2.83 -2.54 -37.00
N ASP A 172 -2.72 -1.54 -37.88
CA ASP A 172 -1.51 -1.28 -38.68
C ASP A 172 -0.57 -0.27 -37.97
N ILE A 173 -0.96 0.24 -36.80
CA ILE A 173 -0.16 1.18 -36.00
C ILE A 173 0.73 0.39 -35.02
N PRO A 174 2.04 0.69 -34.97
CA PRO A 174 2.94 0.11 -33.99
C PRO A 174 2.42 0.26 -32.55
N ASN A 175 2.54 -0.81 -31.76
CA ASN A 175 2.10 -0.90 -30.35
C ASN A 175 0.59 -0.80 -30.10
N ALA A 176 -0.25 -0.79 -31.14
CA ALA A 176 -1.71 -0.67 -30.98
C ALA A 176 -2.46 -2.00 -30.92
N ALA A 177 -1.79 -3.12 -31.22
CA ALA A 177 -2.42 -4.46 -31.29
C ALA A 177 -3.15 -4.90 -29.99
N ASN A 178 -2.78 -4.32 -28.84
CA ASN A 178 -3.35 -4.63 -27.53
C ASN A 178 -4.06 -3.43 -26.90
N PHE A 179 -4.53 -2.47 -27.71
CA PHE A 179 -5.06 -1.20 -27.20
C PHE A 179 -6.27 -1.37 -26.25
N ASP A 180 -7.14 -2.32 -26.56
CA ASP A 180 -8.31 -2.67 -25.76
C ASP A 180 -8.00 -3.61 -24.57
N GLN A 181 -6.82 -4.22 -24.54
CA GLN A 181 -6.42 -5.18 -23.52
C GLN A 181 -5.91 -4.50 -22.23
N PRO A 182 -6.20 -5.06 -21.05
CA PRO A 182 -5.57 -4.65 -19.80
C PRO A 182 -4.04 -4.65 -19.92
N THR A 183 -3.38 -3.75 -19.21
CA THR A 183 -1.91 -3.66 -19.16
C THR A 183 -1.30 -4.68 -18.20
N GLY A 184 -2.11 -5.27 -17.33
CA GLY A 184 -1.66 -6.13 -16.23
C GLY A 184 -1.01 -5.35 -15.08
N LYS A 185 -1.08 -4.01 -15.09
CA LYS A 185 -0.56 -3.17 -14.01
C LYS A 185 -1.58 -3.01 -12.88
N LEU A 186 -1.06 -2.81 -11.67
CA LEU A 186 -1.82 -2.47 -10.46
C LEU A 186 -1.69 -0.96 -10.23
N PHE A 187 -2.72 -0.21 -10.61
CA PHE A 187 -2.72 1.24 -10.57
C PHE A 187 -3.25 1.80 -9.25
N THR A 188 -4.20 1.16 -8.57
CA THR A 188 -4.85 1.73 -7.38
C THR A 188 -4.63 0.89 -6.12
N ALA A 189 -4.85 1.51 -4.96
CA ALA A 189 -4.80 0.81 -3.68
C ALA A 189 -5.80 -0.37 -3.63
N GLU A 190 -6.98 -0.22 -4.23
CA GLU A 190 -7.97 -1.31 -4.29
C GLU A 190 -7.48 -2.49 -5.11
N GLN A 191 -6.87 -2.23 -6.29
CA GLN A 191 -6.28 -3.29 -7.11
C GLN A 191 -5.15 -4.03 -6.38
N LEU A 192 -4.35 -3.31 -5.58
CA LEU A 192 -3.34 -3.93 -4.73
C LEU A 192 -3.98 -4.79 -3.62
N ILE A 193 -5.06 -4.31 -2.99
CA ILE A 193 -5.79 -5.06 -1.96
C ILE A 193 -6.36 -6.35 -2.55
N ASP A 194 -7.00 -6.29 -3.72
CA ASP A 194 -7.55 -7.46 -4.41
C ASP A 194 -6.44 -8.49 -4.72
N GLN A 195 -5.30 -8.02 -5.22
CA GLN A 195 -4.16 -8.89 -5.50
C GLN A 195 -3.58 -9.52 -4.22
N LEU A 196 -3.47 -8.74 -3.14
CA LEU A 196 -3.04 -9.27 -1.84
C LEU A 196 -4.06 -10.26 -1.26
N GLN A 197 -5.36 -10.07 -1.50
CA GLN A 197 -6.39 -11.01 -1.07
C GLN A 197 -6.24 -12.36 -1.76
N ALA A 198 -5.97 -12.35 -3.07
CA ALA A 198 -5.69 -13.56 -3.83
C ALA A 198 -4.43 -14.29 -3.30
N SER A 199 -3.34 -13.55 -3.07
CA SER A 199 -2.12 -14.09 -2.46
C SER A 199 -2.37 -14.63 -1.05
N TYR A 200 -3.20 -13.95 -0.26
CA TYR A 200 -3.54 -14.37 1.10
C TYR A 200 -4.30 -15.70 1.10
N ALA A 201 -5.32 -15.84 0.24
CA ALA A 201 -6.08 -17.07 0.12
C ALA A 201 -5.22 -18.26 -0.37
N ALA A 202 -4.26 -18.00 -1.26
CA ALA A 202 -3.30 -19.01 -1.70
C ALA A 202 -2.36 -19.44 -0.56
N GLU A 203 -1.87 -18.47 0.22
CA GLU A 203 -1.00 -18.74 1.37
C GLU A 203 -1.73 -19.51 2.48
N GLN A 204 -3.00 -19.22 2.75
CA GLN A 204 -3.82 -19.99 3.69
C GLN A 204 -3.89 -21.46 3.27
N LYS A 205 -4.30 -21.73 2.02
CA LYS A 205 -4.36 -23.09 1.48
C LYS A 205 -3.01 -23.82 1.58
N ARG A 206 -1.91 -23.11 1.31
CA ARG A 206 -0.56 -23.68 1.39
C ARG A 206 -0.22 -24.11 2.82
N ARG A 207 -0.53 -23.28 3.82
CA ARG A 207 -0.33 -23.60 5.24
C ARG A 207 -1.21 -24.77 5.67
N ASP A 208 -2.49 -24.74 5.32
CA ASP A 208 -3.44 -25.82 5.64
C ASP A 208 -3.06 -27.18 5.01
N SER A 209 -2.36 -27.17 3.87
CA SER A 209 -1.85 -28.40 3.22
C SER A 209 -0.50 -28.89 3.74
N SER A 210 0.17 -28.10 4.59
CA SER A 210 1.48 -28.43 5.17
C SER A 210 1.38 -28.99 6.59
N ASP A 211 0.20 -28.93 7.20
CA ASP A 211 -0.16 -29.53 8.49
C ASP A 211 -0.80 -30.92 8.29
#